data_AF-A0A5S9R8F8-F1
#
_entry.id   AF-A0A5S9R8F8-F1
#
_cell.length_a   1.000
_cell.length_b   1.000
_cell.length_c   1.000
_cell.angle_alpha   90.00
_cell.angle_beta   90.00
_cell.angle_gamma   90.00
#
_symmetry.space_group_name_H-M   'P 1'
#
loop_
_entity.id
_entity.type
_entity.pdbx_description
1 polymer ?
#
loop_
_entity_poly.entity_id
_entity_poly.type
_entity_poly.pdbx_seq_one_letter_code
_entity_poly.pdbx_strand_id
1 'polypeptide(L)'
;MRRVIAPLVAAVATAIVLAATANAIPDQGTPAFDEYMQGLQRNGYNLNPDTAWRVAHQACIGGIPGYIGLELAAQGVIGPGAQQRVMEVATKYACPVQ
;
A
#
# COMPACT_ATOMS: atom_id res chain seq x y z
N MET A 1 -3.73 -33.19 -26.81
CA MET A 1 -4.11 -31.87 -26.25
C MET A 1 -4.44 -31.92 -24.76
N ARG A 2 -5.34 -32.81 -24.28
CA ARG A 2 -5.75 -32.91 -22.87
C ARG A 2 -4.61 -33.11 -21.85
N ARG A 3 -3.52 -33.78 -22.24
CA ARG A 3 -2.32 -34.00 -21.39
C ARG A 3 -1.44 -32.77 -21.19
N VAL A 4 -1.58 -31.74 -22.04
CA VAL A 4 -0.79 -30.49 -21.98
C VAL A 4 -1.60 -29.37 -21.31
N ILE A 5 -2.93 -29.41 -21.46
CA ILE A 5 -3.83 -28.42 -20.85
C ILE A 5 -3.87 -28.58 -19.33
N ALA A 6 -3.89 -29.81 -18.82
CA ALA A 6 -3.93 -30.07 -17.38
C ALA A 6 -2.74 -29.46 -16.59
N PRO A 7 -1.46 -29.66 -16.98
CA PRO A 7 -0.36 -29.03 -16.27
C PRO A 7 -0.33 -27.50 -16.44
N LEU A 8 -0.82 -26.98 -17.56
CA LEU A 8 -0.87 -25.53 -17.81
C LEU A 8 -1.94 -24.84 -16.95
N VAL A 9 -3.12 -25.45 -16.81
CA VAL A 9 -4.17 -24.97 -15.89
C VAL A 9 -3.70 -25.06 -14.44
N ALA A 10 -3.01 -26.15 -14.07
CA ALA A 10 -2.41 -26.27 -12.74
C ALA A 10 -1.39 -25.16 -12.50
N ALA A 11 -0.46 -24.91 -13.44
CA ALA A 11 0.54 -23.85 -13.32
C ALA A 11 -0.09 -22.45 -13.18
N VAL A 12 -1.14 -22.16 -13.95
CA VAL A 12 -1.89 -20.89 -13.85
C VAL A 12 -2.58 -20.77 -12.48
N ALA A 13 -3.23 -21.83 -12.00
CA ALA A 13 -3.86 -21.82 -10.68
C ALA A 13 -2.84 -21.59 -9.56
N THR A 14 -1.68 -22.25 -9.62
CA THR A 14 -0.61 -22.05 -8.64
C THR A 14 -0.05 -20.63 -8.71
N ALA A 15 0.13 -20.07 -9.91
CA ALA A 15 0.58 -18.68 -10.07
C ALA A 15 -0.42 -17.67 -9.47
N ILE A 16 -1.73 -17.88 -9.66
CA ILE A 16 -2.77 -17.02 -9.08
C ILE A 16 -2.75 -17.10 -7.55
N VAL A 17 -2.59 -18.30 -6.98
CA VAL A 17 -2.51 -18.49 -5.53
C VAL A 17 -1.26 -17.84 -4.95
N LEU A 18 -0.09 -17.98 -5.58
CA LEU A 18 1.12 -17.29 -5.12
C LEU A 18 1.04 -15.76 -5.28
N ALA A 19 0.37 -15.26 -6.32
CA ALA A 19 0.14 -13.83 -6.50
C ALA A 19 -0.81 -13.26 -5.45
N ALA A 20 -1.83 -14.02 -5.02
CA ALA A 20 -2.72 -13.60 -3.93
C ALA A 20 -2.00 -13.55 -2.58
N THR A 21 -0.93 -14.33 -2.39
CA THR A 21 -0.05 -14.23 -1.21
C THR A 21 1.03 -13.16 -1.34
N ALA A 22 1.16 -12.52 -2.50
CA ALA A 22 2.11 -11.44 -2.72
C ALA A 22 1.53 -10.13 -2.14
N ASN A 23 1.73 -9.94 -0.84
CA ASN A 23 2.21 -8.67 -0.31
C ASN A 23 1.50 -7.41 -0.83
N ALA A 24 0.17 -7.46 -0.95
CA ALA A 24 -0.60 -6.39 -1.56
C ALA A 24 -0.79 -5.26 -0.55
N ILE A 25 -0.54 -4.04 -1.00
CA ILE A 25 -0.98 -2.83 -0.29
C ILE A 25 -2.49 -2.95 -0.08
N PRO A 26 -3.02 -2.60 1.10
CA PRO A 26 -4.45 -2.69 1.35
C PRO A 26 -5.25 -1.89 0.32
N ASP A 27 -6.20 -2.56 -0.33
CA ASP A 27 -7.11 -1.95 -1.30
C ASP A 27 -8.15 -1.07 -0.60
N GLN A 28 -8.50 0.05 -1.22
CA GLN A 28 -9.53 0.95 -0.68
C GLN A 28 -10.86 0.21 -0.48
N GLY A 29 -11.52 0.45 0.65
CA GLY A 29 -12.78 -0.20 1.01
C GLY A 29 -12.61 -1.58 1.66
N THR A 30 -11.38 -2.03 1.91
CA THR A 30 -11.11 -3.22 2.71
C THR A 30 -10.91 -2.87 4.19
N PRO A 31 -11.21 -3.79 5.14
CA PRO A 31 -10.93 -3.58 6.56
C PRO A 31 -9.46 -3.28 6.86
N ALA A 32 -8.55 -3.89 6.10
CA ALA A 32 -7.10 -3.63 6.21
C ALA A 32 -6.76 -2.17 5.85
N PHE A 33 -7.44 -1.60 4.86
CA PHE A 33 -7.28 -0.19 4.52
C PHE A 33 -7.86 0.74 5.59
N ASP A 34 -8.97 0.35 6.21
CA ASP A 34 -9.56 1.10 7.33
C ASP A 34 -8.63 1.12 8.55
N GLU A 35 -7.97 -0.01 8.85
CA GLU A 35 -6.95 -0.10 9.89
C GLU A 35 -5.75 0.80 9.59
N TYR A 36 -5.30 0.82 8.34
CA TYR A 36 -4.25 1.74 7.90
C TYR A 36 -4.66 3.21 8.08
N MET A 37 -5.87 3.57 7.66
CA MET A 37 -6.41 4.92 7.82
C MET A 37 -6.51 5.31 9.31
N GLN A 38 -6.94 4.40 10.17
CA GLN A 38 -6.90 4.61 11.62
C GLN A 38 -5.47 4.79 12.13
N GLY A 39 -4.51 4.01 11.62
CA GLY A 39 -3.09 4.16 11.92
C GLY A 39 -2.57 5.56 11.59
N LEU A 40 -2.89 6.08 10.41
CA LEU A 40 -2.56 7.45 10.01
C LEU A 40 -3.18 8.49 10.96
N GLN A 41 -4.47 8.38 11.24
CA GLN A 41 -5.19 9.32 12.12
C GLN A 41 -4.64 9.31 13.56
N ARG A 42 -4.32 8.13 14.11
CA ARG A 42 -3.67 7.99 15.43
C ARG A 42 -2.31 8.66 15.50
N ASN A 43 -1.61 8.79 14.36
CA ASN A 43 -0.34 9.49 14.24
C ASN A 43 -0.51 10.95 13.79
N GLY A 44 -1.74 11.48 13.77
CA GLY A 44 -2.04 12.87 13.45
C GLY A 44 -2.15 13.19 11.95
N TYR A 45 -2.19 12.17 11.08
CA TYR A 45 -2.32 12.34 9.63
C TYR A 45 -3.76 12.11 9.18
N ASN A 46 -4.45 13.22 8.86
CA ASN A 46 -5.81 13.20 8.31
C ASN A 46 -5.76 13.29 6.79
N LEU A 47 -5.29 12.22 6.15
CA LEU A 47 -5.23 12.14 4.69
C LEU A 47 -6.58 11.70 4.12
N ASN A 48 -6.88 12.16 2.92
CA ASN A 48 -7.95 11.55 2.13
C ASN A 48 -7.53 10.13 1.70
N PRO A 49 -8.49 9.24 1.39
CA PRO A 49 -8.20 7.85 1.01
C PRO A 49 -7.28 7.70 -0.20
N ASP A 50 -7.42 8.55 -1.22
CA ASP A 50 -6.59 8.49 -2.43
C ASP A 50 -5.12 8.84 -2.18
N THR A 51 -4.90 9.88 -1.39
CA THR A 51 -3.56 10.28 -0.94
C THR A 51 -2.97 9.20 -0.05
N ALA A 52 -3.74 8.69 0.91
CA ALA A 52 -3.28 7.62 1.79
C ALA A 52 -2.87 6.37 1.00
N TRP A 53 -3.65 5.98 0.00
CA TRP A 53 -3.32 4.85 -0.88
C TRP A 53 -2.04 5.09 -1.68
N ARG A 54 -1.82 6.32 -2.18
CA ARG A 54 -0.57 6.68 -2.88
C ARG A 54 0.65 6.72 -1.96
N VAL A 55 0.49 7.19 -0.72
CA VAL A 55 1.53 7.13 0.32
C VAL A 55 1.89 5.67 0.57
N ALA A 56 0.91 4.79 0.74
CA ALA A 56 1.14 3.36 0.94
C ALA A 56 1.87 2.73 -0.27
N HIS A 57 1.46 3.08 -1.51
CA HIS A 57 2.17 2.70 -2.73
C HIS A 57 3.64 3.09 -2.70
N GLN A 58 3.92 4.35 -2.42
CA GLN A 58 5.28 4.83 -2.37
C GLN A 58 6.09 4.20 -1.22
N ALA A 59 5.45 3.90 -0.08
CA ALA A 59 6.10 3.34 1.09
C ALA A 59 6.41 1.85 0.95
N CYS A 60 5.57 1.08 0.25
CA CYS A 60 5.68 -0.39 0.18
C CYS A 60 6.34 -0.89 -1.10
N ILE A 61 5.98 -0.31 -2.25
CA ILE A 61 6.52 -0.72 -3.56
C ILE A 61 7.71 0.16 -3.95
N GLY A 62 7.82 1.34 -3.35
CA GLY A 62 8.70 2.39 -3.82
C GLY A 62 8.01 3.24 -4.90
N GLY A 63 8.58 4.42 -5.13
CA GLY A 63 8.08 5.38 -6.10
C GLY A 63 9.05 6.53 -6.20
N ILE A 64 8.75 7.51 -7.07
CA ILE A 64 9.60 8.69 -7.23
C ILE A 64 9.46 9.55 -5.96
N PRO A 65 10.53 9.71 -5.16
CA PRO A 65 10.47 10.51 -3.94
C PRO A 65 10.05 11.95 -4.25
N GLY A 66 9.13 12.49 -3.45
CA GLY A 66 8.69 13.88 -3.55
C GLY A 66 7.49 14.14 -4.49
N TYR A 67 7.05 13.15 -5.28
CA TYR A 67 5.92 13.35 -6.21
C TYR A 67 4.58 13.61 -5.50
N ILE A 68 4.42 13.07 -4.29
CA ILE A 68 3.25 13.28 -3.44
C ILE A 68 3.42 14.45 -2.46
N GLY A 69 4.60 15.09 -2.43
CA GLY A 69 4.97 16.05 -1.38
C GLY A 69 4.08 17.29 -1.35
N LEU A 70 3.66 17.81 -2.51
CA LEU A 70 2.73 18.94 -2.60
C LEU A 70 1.33 18.59 -2.08
N GLU A 71 0.87 17.38 -2.37
CA GLU A 71 -0.45 16.90 -1.95
C GLU A 71 -0.49 16.57 -0.45
N LEU A 72 0.62 16.03 0.07
CA LEU A 72 0.85 15.84 1.49
C LEU A 72 0.88 17.18 2.23
N ALA A 73 1.59 18.17 1.70
CA ALA A 73 1.62 19.52 2.27
C ALA A 73 0.22 20.15 2.25
N ALA A 74 -0.54 19.99 1.16
CA ALA A 74 -1.92 20.47 1.08
C ALA A 74 -2.86 19.86 2.14
N GLN A 75 -2.51 18.68 2.65
CA GLN A 75 -3.25 17.97 3.71
C GLN A 75 -2.62 18.13 5.10
N GLY A 76 -1.73 19.10 5.27
CA GLY A 76 -1.15 19.44 6.57
C GLY A 76 0.06 18.61 6.98
N VAL A 77 0.59 17.76 6.10
CA VAL A 77 1.88 17.08 6.32
C VAL A 77 3.02 18.05 6.00
N ILE A 78 3.20 19.01 6.89
CA ILE A 78 4.13 20.13 6.74
C ILE A 78 5.13 20.10 7.90
N GLY A 79 6.39 20.39 7.60
CA GLY A 79 7.45 20.52 8.59
C GLY A 79 8.61 19.53 8.40
N PRO A 80 9.74 19.76 9.08
CA PRO A 80 10.93 18.93 8.94
C PRO A 80 10.64 17.48 9.34
N GLY A 81 10.92 16.56 8.42
CA GLY A 81 10.71 15.13 8.61
C GLY A 81 9.24 14.68 8.60
N ALA A 82 8.25 15.55 8.38
CA ALA A 82 6.84 15.16 8.38
C ALA A 82 6.53 14.15 7.25
N GLN A 83 7.07 14.38 6.05
CA GLN A 83 6.95 13.44 4.94
C GLN A 83 7.64 12.11 5.24
N GLN A 84 8.77 12.10 5.94
CA GLN A 84 9.44 10.86 6.30
C GLN A 84 8.62 10.07 7.34
N ARG A 85 8.09 10.75 8.36
CA ARG A 85 7.25 10.13 9.39
C ARG A 85 5.94 9.56 8.84
N VAL A 86 5.26 10.25 7.91
CA VAL A 86 4.05 9.69 7.30
C VAL A 86 4.36 8.44 6.49
N MET A 87 5.53 8.40 5.83
CA MET A 87 6.00 7.22 5.11
C MET A 87 6.33 6.07 6.07
N GLU A 88 6.95 6.33 7.22
CA GLU A 88 7.19 5.31 8.26
C GLU A 88 5.89 4.73 8.82
N VAL A 89 4.89 5.58 9.05
CA VAL A 89 3.55 5.13 9.48
C VAL A 89 2.91 4.27 8.39
N ALA A 90 2.96 4.71 7.13
CA ALA A 90 2.47 3.90 6.02
C ALA A 90 3.22 2.58 5.88
N THR A 91 4.53 2.56 6.08
CA THR A 91 5.31 1.32 6.12
C THR A 91 4.82 0.37 7.20
N LYS A 92 4.56 0.90 8.40
CA LYS A 92 4.13 0.09 9.54
C LYS A 92 2.73 -0.50 9.39
N TYR A 93 1.79 0.23 8.79
CA TYR A 93 0.38 -0.14 8.78
C TYR A 93 -0.14 -0.62 7.42
N ALA A 94 0.51 -0.27 6.32
CA ALA A 94 0.07 -0.62 4.98
C ALA A 94 1.01 -1.61 4.26
N CYS A 95 2.28 -1.70 4.66
CA CYS A 95 3.18 -2.65 4.04
C CYS A 95 3.09 -4.02 4.72
N PRO A 96 3.09 -5.10 3.93
CA PRO A 96 3.17 -6.44 4.48
C PRO A 96 4.48 -6.60 5.23
N VAL A 97 4.42 -7.26 6.39
CA VAL A 97 5.58 -7.61 7.19
C VAL A 97 6.49 -8.50 6.33
N GLN A 98 7.71 -8.04 6.06
CA GLN A 98 8.74 -8.86 5.42
C GLN A 98 9.18 -10.01 6.34
#